data_AF-A0A8T6SIJ8-F1
#
_entry.id   AF-A0A8T6SIJ8-F1
#
_cell.length_a   1.000
_cell.length_b   1.000
_cell.length_c   1.000
_cell.angle_alpha   90.00
_cell.angle_beta   90.00
_cell.angle_gamma   90.00
#
_symmetry.space_group_name_H-M   'P 1'
#
loop_
_entity.id
_entity.type
_entity.pdbx_description
1 polymer ?
#
loop_
_entity_poly.entity_id
_entity_poly.type
_entity_poly.pdbx_seq_one_letter_code
_entity_poly.pdbx_strand_id
1 'polypeptide(L)'
;MMVSTACILGANRIHRYRYASLLALYSVSEKTLQRWQDSVSEEVTKKKLGQIKERVLKPEEDLPEINIEDERTLFFDRYSGRYFRSSSIETVRKIVNDMNDRMYAEDYVSINDFYWGVGLPNVEFGGEIGWNISDGPIKIEFDSYLKDDRPVVTVNFKGLNPRSYR
;
A
#
# COMPACT_ATOMS: atom_id res chain seq x y z
N MET A 1 -23.17 -36.44 -14.39
CA MET A 1 -22.62 -35.15 -14.89
C MET A 1 -23.51 -33.94 -14.50
N MET A 2 -24.16 -33.93 -13.32
CA MET A 2 -25.02 -32.81 -12.86
C MET A 2 -24.58 -32.16 -11.54
N VAL A 3 -23.57 -32.72 -10.84
CA VAL A 3 -23.10 -32.16 -9.55
C VAL A 3 -22.13 -30.99 -9.77
N SER A 4 -21.36 -31.01 -10.86
CA SER A 4 -20.35 -29.99 -11.15
C SER A 4 -20.94 -28.63 -11.55
N THR A 5 -22.07 -28.62 -12.27
CA THR A 5 -22.73 -27.37 -12.70
C THR A 5 -23.38 -26.61 -11.54
N ALA A 6 -23.84 -27.31 -10.49
CA ALA A 6 -24.38 -26.69 -9.28
C ALA A 6 -23.29 -26.01 -8.42
N CYS A 7 -22.09 -26.61 -8.33
CA CYS A 7 -20.96 -26.02 -7.60
C CYS A 7 -20.43 -24.75 -8.28
N ILE A 8 -20.42 -24.70 -9.62
CA ILE A 8 -19.99 -23.51 -10.37
C ILE A 8 -20.95 -22.34 -10.12
N LEU A 9 -22.27 -22.59 -10.08
CA LEU A 9 -23.27 -21.56 -9.77
C LEU A 9 -23.23 -21.12 -8.30
N GLY A 10 -22.97 -22.04 -7.36
CA GLY A 10 -22.82 -21.74 -5.93
C GLY A 10 -21.55 -20.96 -5.60
N ALA A 11 -20.41 -21.33 -6.19
CA ALA A 11 -19.14 -20.62 -6.03
C ALA A 11 -19.24 -19.19 -6.55
N ASN A 12 -19.86 -18.98 -7.72
CA ASN A 12 -20.07 -17.64 -8.28
C ASN A 12 -20.95 -16.74 -7.40
N ARG A 13 -21.93 -17.33 -6.70
CA ARG A 13 -22.81 -16.58 -5.79
C ARG A 13 -22.05 -16.04 -4.58
N ILE A 14 -21.18 -16.86 -3.97
CA ILE A 14 -20.37 -16.46 -2.80
C ILE A 14 -19.35 -15.38 -3.19
N HIS A 15 -18.70 -15.52 -4.35
CA HIS A 15 -17.79 -14.48 -4.85
C HIS A 15 -18.52 -13.16 -5.11
N ARG A 16 -19.68 -13.17 -5.79
CA ARG A 16 -20.46 -11.95 -6.08
C ARG A 16 -20.92 -11.22 -4.83
N TYR A 17 -21.30 -11.92 -3.77
CA TYR A 17 -21.67 -11.26 -2.50
C TYR A 17 -20.48 -10.54 -1.85
N ARG A 18 -19.28 -11.13 -1.89
CA ARG A 18 -18.06 -10.48 -1.36
C ARG A 18 -17.64 -9.27 -2.18
N TYR A 19 -17.71 -9.36 -3.51
CA TYR A 19 -17.46 -8.20 -4.39
C TYR A 19 -18.50 -7.09 -4.20
N ALA A 20 -19.78 -7.44 -4.06
CA ALA A 20 -20.84 -6.46 -3.83
C ALA A 20 -20.72 -5.79 -2.44
N SER A 21 -20.33 -6.52 -1.40
CA SER A 21 -20.06 -5.92 -0.08
C SER A 21 -18.85 -5.01 -0.11
N LEU A 22 -17.80 -5.36 -0.86
CA LEU A 22 -16.62 -4.52 -1.01
C LEU A 22 -17.00 -3.21 -1.74
N LEU A 23 -17.70 -3.29 -2.87
CA LEU A 23 -18.18 -2.12 -3.61
C LEU A 23 -19.16 -1.28 -2.78
N ALA A 24 -20.02 -1.91 -1.98
CA ALA A 24 -20.91 -1.21 -1.07
C ALA A 24 -20.11 -0.47 0.01
N LEU A 25 -19.13 -1.12 0.65
CA LEU A 25 -18.25 -0.49 1.64
C LEU A 25 -17.44 0.66 1.02
N TYR A 26 -16.87 0.49 -0.17
CA TYR A 26 -16.20 1.57 -0.91
C TYR A 26 -17.17 2.72 -1.21
N SER A 27 -18.40 2.44 -1.67
CA SER A 27 -19.40 3.47 -1.94
C SER A 27 -19.87 4.21 -0.67
N VAL A 28 -19.91 3.50 0.47
CA VAL A 28 -20.25 4.08 1.78
C VAL A 28 -19.08 4.94 2.28
N SER A 29 -17.84 4.48 2.12
CA SER A 29 -16.64 5.24 2.47
C SER A 29 -16.47 6.48 1.60
N GLU A 30 -16.73 6.38 0.29
CA GLU A 30 -16.70 7.52 -0.63
C GLU A 30 -17.80 8.54 -0.29
N LYS A 31 -19.03 8.09 -0.03
CA LYS A 31 -20.12 8.96 0.41
C LYS A 31 -19.86 9.58 1.79
N THR A 32 -19.20 8.84 2.67
CA THR A 32 -18.82 9.35 3.99
C THR A 32 -17.70 10.37 3.86
N LEU A 33 -16.72 10.14 2.98
CA LEU A 33 -15.65 11.08 2.67
C LEU A 33 -16.20 12.36 2.01
N GLN A 34 -17.13 12.25 1.07
CA GLN A 34 -17.82 13.39 0.46
C GLN A 34 -18.61 14.17 1.49
N ARG A 35 -19.44 13.51 2.32
CA ARG A 35 -20.15 14.17 3.43
C ARG A 35 -19.19 14.83 4.43
N TRP A 36 -18.03 14.22 4.69
CA TRP A 36 -16.97 14.83 5.49
C TRP A 36 -16.39 16.07 4.80
N GLN A 37 -16.08 16.01 3.50
CA GLN A 37 -15.58 17.14 2.70
C GLN A 37 -16.60 18.29 2.65
N ASP A 38 -17.87 17.98 2.44
CA ASP A 38 -18.98 18.93 2.43
C ASP A 38 -19.18 19.57 3.83
N SER A 39 -19.17 18.77 4.91
CA SER A 39 -19.27 19.29 6.28
C SER A 39 -18.04 20.10 6.72
N VAL A 40 -16.85 19.77 6.20
CA VAL A 40 -15.63 20.55 6.41
C VAL A 40 -15.69 21.89 5.67
N SER A 41 -16.38 21.93 4.53
CA SER A 41 -16.62 23.17 3.77
C SER A 41 -17.57 24.13 4.49
N GLU A 42 -18.51 23.61 5.29
CA GLU A 42 -19.47 24.41 6.05
C GLU A 42 -18.96 24.82 7.44
N GLU A 43 -18.09 24.05 8.11
CA GLU A 43 -17.74 24.29 9.52
C GLU A 43 -16.28 24.65 9.86
N VAL A 44 -15.32 24.71 8.93
CA VAL A 44 -13.92 24.88 9.35
C VAL A 44 -13.43 26.33 9.42
N THR A 45 -13.50 26.88 10.64
CA THR A 45 -12.47 27.80 11.15
C THR A 45 -11.13 27.06 11.21
N LYS A 46 -10.09 27.63 10.56
CA LYS A 46 -8.72 27.13 10.32
C LYS A 46 -8.04 26.30 11.44
N LYS A 47 -8.53 26.35 12.68
CA LYS A 47 -7.99 25.68 13.87
C LYS A 47 -8.28 24.17 13.94
N LYS A 48 -9.41 23.67 13.39
CA LYS A 48 -9.75 22.23 13.42
C LYS A 48 -9.06 21.40 12.32
N LEU A 49 -8.82 21.98 11.14
CA LEU A 49 -8.08 21.33 10.05
C LEU A 49 -6.63 21.00 10.46
N GLY A 50 -6.01 21.84 11.28
CA GLY A 50 -4.67 21.58 11.85
C GLY A 50 -4.64 20.32 12.71
N GLN A 51 -5.63 20.16 13.60
CA GLN A 51 -5.70 19.01 14.52
C GLN A 51 -6.01 17.68 13.82
N ILE A 52 -6.80 17.72 12.73
CA ILE A 52 -7.11 16.52 11.94
C ILE A 52 -5.91 16.11 11.09
N LYS A 53 -5.20 17.06 10.45
CA LYS A 53 -3.93 16.76 9.78
C LYS A 53 -2.93 16.15 10.76
N GLU A 54 -2.82 16.69 11.96
CA GLU A 54 -1.89 16.20 12.99
C GLU A 54 -2.24 14.79 13.49
N ARG A 55 -3.51 14.40 13.53
CA ARG A 55 -3.93 13.03 13.88
C ARG A 55 -3.74 12.02 12.75
N VAL A 56 -3.93 12.42 11.49
CA VAL A 56 -3.75 11.54 10.32
C VAL A 56 -2.27 11.40 9.93
N LEU A 57 -1.43 12.38 10.27
CA LEU A 57 0.03 12.37 10.03
C LEU A 57 0.85 11.76 11.17
N LYS A 58 0.23 11.20 12.21
CA LYS A 58 0.96 10.35 13.16
C LYS A 58 0.86 8.91 12.66
N PRO A 59 1.82 8.42 11.85
CA PRO A 59 1.97 6.98 11.68
C PRO A 59 2.07 6.37 13.08
N GLU A 60 1.49 5.18 13.29
CA GLU A 60 1.79 4.39 14.49
C GLU A 60 3.31 4.30 14.61
N GLU A 61 3.87 4.98 15.61
CA GLU A 61 5.31 5.02 15.88
C GLU A 61 5.75 3.69 16.49
N ASP A 62 5.71 2.62 15.70
CA ASP A 62 6.70 1.54 15.83
C ASP A 62 7.91 1.97 14.99
N LEU A 63 8.59 3.02 15.45
CA LEU A 63 9.94 3.29 14.98
C LEU A 63 10.78 2.09 15.44
N PRO A 64 11.38 1.30 14.54
CA PRO A 64 12.26 0.22 14.97
C PRO A 64 13.34 0.84 15.87
N GLU A 65 13.52 0.28 17.09
CA GLU A 65 14.44 0.79 18.11
C GLU A 65 15.69 1.37 17.45
N ILE A 66 15.91 2.65 17.71
CA ILE A 66 16.91 3.45 17.02
C ILE A 66 18.25 3.15 17.68
N ASN A 67 18.88 2.06 17.26
CA ASN A 67 20.26 1.80 17.59
C ASN A 67 21.13 2.64 16.65
N ILE A 68 21.83 3.63 17.21
CA ILE A 68 22.59 4.65 16.49
C ILE A 68 23.82 4.05 15.75
N GLU A 69 24.13 2.77 16.01
CA GLU A 69 25.20 2.01 15.34
C GLU A 69 24.78 1.32 14.04
N ASP A 70 23.49 1.33 13.65
CA ASP A 70 23.06 0.70 12.41
C ASP A 70 23.33 1.65 11.23
N GLU A 71 24.42 1.42 10.48
CA GLU A 71 24.85 2.19 9.28
C GLU A 71 23.83 2.18 8.12
N ARG A 72 22.62 1.69 8.34
CA ARG A 72 21.57 1.53 7.33
C ARG A 72 20.74 2.80 7.19
N THR A 73 20.46 3.17 5.94
CA THR A 73 19.62 4.32 5.62
C THR A 73 18.18 4.07 6.06
N LEU A 74 17.55 5.07 6.67
CA LEU A 74 16.15 5.03 7.05
C LEU A 74 15.26 5.36 5.84
N PHE A 75 14.36 4.44 5.52
CA PHE A 75 13.37 4.60 4.47
C PHE A 75 11.98 4.78 5.06
N PHE A 76 11.15 5.54 4.36
CA PHE A 76 9.75 5.75 4.65
C PHE A 76 8.92 5.30 3.45
N ASP A 77 8.08 4.29 3.63
CA ASP A 77 7.09 3.89 2.64
C ASP A 77 5.89 4.83 2.70
N ARG A 78 5.69 5.64 1.66
CA ARG A 78 4.56 6.58 1.57
C ARG A 78 3.21 5.87 1.45
N TYR A 79 3.17 4.64 0.96
CA TYR A 79 1.93 3.88 0.79
C TYR A 79 1.42 3.31 2.12
N SER A 80 2.26 2.56 2.86
CA SER A 80 1.85 2.03 4.16
C SER A 80 2.03 2.98 5.34
N GLY A 81 2.80 4.06 5.16
CA GLY A 81 3.16 4.98 6.26
C GLY A 81 4.17 4.38 7.25
N ARG A 82 4.86 3.30 6.87
CA ARG A 82 5.81 2.58 7.74
C ARG A 82 7.25 2.93 7.41
N TYR A 83 8.10 2.83 8.43
CA TYR A 83 9.55 2.99 8.29
C TYR A 83 10.23 1.64 8.16
N PHE A 84 11.30 1.57 7.37
CA PHE A 84 12.16 0.40 7.29
C PHE A 84 13.61 0.80 7.11
N ARG A 85 14.55 -0.12 7.41
CA ARG A 85 15.98 0.11 7.23
C ARG A 85 16.48 -0.71 6.05
N SER A 86 17.31 -0.09 5.21
CA SER A 86 18.00 -0.77 4.13
C SER A 86 19.38 -0.17 3.94
N SER A 87 20.34 -0.96 3.47
CA SER A 87 21.73 -0.53 3.33
C SER A 87 21.89 0.62 2.33
N SER A 88 21.13 0.61 1.23
CA SER A 88 21.18 1.69 0.23
C SER A 88 19.92 1.73 -0.65
N ILE A 89 19.76 2.82 -1.40
CA ILE A 89 18.75 2.95 -2.46
C ILE A 89 18.91 1.83 -3.51
N GLU A 90 20.14 1.43 -3.81
CA GLU A 90 20.42 0.37 -4.79
C GLU A 90 19.92 -0.99 -4.31
N THR A 91 19.96 -1.27 -3.01
CA THR A 91 19.37 -2.49 -2.44
C THR A 91 17.86 -2.54 -2.69
N VAL A 92 17.17 -1.41 -2.50
CA VAL A 92 15.72 -1.30 -2.77
C VAL A 92 15.43 -1.42 -4.26
N ARG A 93 16.23 -0.80 -5.12
CA ARG A 93 16.12 -0.96 -6.59
C ARG A 93 16.32 -2.40 -7.03
N LYS A 94 17.29 -3.10 -6.44
CA LYS A 94 17.54 -4.51 -6.73
C LYS A 94 16.33 -5.37 -6.41
N ILE A 95 15.72 -5.18 -5.23
CA ILE A 95 14.48 -5.89 -4.85
C ILE A 95 13.39 -5.68 -5.91
N VAL A 96 13.19 -4.44 -6.37
CA VAL A 96 12.20 -4.15 -7.41
C VAL A 96 12.55 -4.74 -8.77
N ASN A 97 13.84 -4.81 -9.12
CA ASN A 97 14.28 -5.49 -10.34
C ASN A 97 14.02 -7.00 -10.25
N ASP A 98 14.36 -7.64 -9.13
CA ASP A 98 14.08 -9.06 -8.90
C ASP A 98 12.57 -9.36 -8.95
N MET A 99 11.73 -8.42 -8.45
CA MET A 99 10.28 -8.49 -8.59
C MET A 99 9.80 -8.33 -10.03
N ASN A 100 10.40 -7.42 -10.81
CA ASN A 100 10.10 -7.28 -12.23
C ASN A 100 10.43 -8.56 -13.00
N ASP A 101 11.56 -9.19 -12.70
CA ASP A 101 11.97 -10.47 -13.29
C ASP A 101 10.98 -11.59 -12.95
N ARG A 102 10.54 -11.67 -11.68
CA ARG A 102 9.50 -12.63 -11.26
C ARG A 102 8.15 -12.35 -11.93
N MET A 103 7.79 -11.09 -12.13
CA MET A 103 6.53 -10.71 -12.76
C MET A 103 6.41 -11.21 -14.21
N TYR A 104 7.53 -11.46 -14.91
CA TYR A 104 7.52 -12.13 -16.21
C TYR A 104 7.08 -13.60 -16.17
N ALA A 105 7.19 -14.26 -15.02
CA ALA A 105 6.77 -15.65 -14.83
C ALA A 105 5.42 -15.78 -14.11
N GLU A 106 5.14 -14.87 -13.17
CA GLU A 106 3.97 -14.93 -12.28
C GLU A 106 2.80 -14.03 -12.76
N ASP A 107 2.99 -13.22 -13.79
CA ASP A 107 2.08 -12.18 -14.34
C ASP A 107 1.65 -11.09 -13.36
N TYR A 108 1.84 -11.31 -12.06
CA TYR A 108 1.48 -10.44 -10.96
C TYR A 108 2.47 -10.59 -9.81
N VAL A 109 2.82 -9.46 -9.20
CA VAL A 109 3.54 -9.43 -7.92
C VAL A 109 2.86 -8.43 -6.98
N SER A 110 2.83 -8.73 -5.70
CA SER A 110 2.07 -7.99 -4.70
C SER A 110 2.94 -6.97 -3.96
N ILE A 111 2.33 -6.00 -3.28
CA ILE A 111 3.08 -5.10 -2.40
C ILE A 111 3.66 -5.82 -1.18
N ASN A 112 3.05 -6.95 -0.78
CA ASN A 112 3.64 -7.81 0.25
C ASN A 112 4.94 -8.48 -0.22
N ASP A 113 5.12 -8.77 -1.51
CA ASP A 113 6.41 -9.24 -2.04
C ASP A 113 7.51 -8.21 -1.82
N PHE A 114 7.20 -6.92 -2.01
CA PHE A 114 8.12 -5.83 -1.69
C PHE A 114 8.41 -5.78 -0.18
N TYR A 115 7.37 -5.85 0.66
CA TYR A 115 7.53 -5.80 2.12
C TYR A 115 8.39 -6.94 2.64
N TRP A 116 8.19 -8.15 2.13
CA TRP A 116 9.05 -9.28 2.44
C TRP A 116 10.50 -9.01 2.03
N GLY A 117 10.74 -8.46 0.83
CA GLY A 117 12.08 -8.12 0.35
C GLY A 117 12.82 -7.09 1.20
N VAL A 118 12.10 -6.11 1.80
CA VAL A 118 12.69 -5.10 2.69
C VAL A 118 12.63 -5.48 4.18
N GLY A 119 12.12 -6.66 4.51
CA GLY A 119 12.01 -7.16 5.89
C GLY A 119 10.87 -6.54 6.71
N LEU A 120 9.85 -5.99 6.07
CA LEU A 120 8.63 -5.51 6.72
C LEU A 120 7.59 -6.63 6.85
N PRO A 121 6.75 -6.59 7.90
CA PRO A 121 5.64 -7.52 8.02
C PRO A 121 4.61 -7.28 6.90
N ASN A 122 3.95 -8.36 6.48
CA ASN A 122 2.87 -8.30 5.52
C ASN A 122 1.68 -7.51 6.05
N VAL A 123 0.95 -6.85 5.16
CA VAL A 123 -0.34 -6.23 5.47
C VAL A 123 -1.48 -7.13 4.99
N GLU A 124 -2.58 -7.16 5.73
CA GLU A 124 -3.69 -8.12 5.57
C GLU A 124 -4.28 -8.14 4.15
N PHE A 125 -4.25 -7.01 3.43
CA PHE A 125 -4.72 -6.87 2.05
C PHE A 125 -3.60 -6.65 1.02
N GLY A 126 -2.34 -6.74 1.42
CA GLY A 126 -1.20 -6.45 0.56
C GLY A 126 -0.98 -7.50 -0.54
N GLY A 127 -1.60 -8.68 -0.43
CA GLY A 127 -1.57 -9.71 -1.48
C GLY A 127 -2.53 -9.45 -2.65
N GLU A 128 -3.52 -8.58 -2.44
CA GLU A 128 -4.52 -8.21 -3.46
C GLU A 128 -4.22 -6.87 -4.11
N ILE A 129 -3.13 -6.21 -3.72
CA ILE A 129 -2.70 -4.90 -4.24
C ILE A 129 -1.27 -5.05 -4.72
N GLY A 130 -1.02 -4.69 -5.98
CA GLY A 130 0.29 -4.94 -6.59
C GLY A 130 0.38 -4.45 -8.02
N TRP A 131 1.16 -5.17 -8.82
CA TRP A 131 1.49 -4.83 -10.19
C TRP A 131 1.22 -6.02 -11.09
N ASN A 132 0.65 -5.74 -12.27
CA ASN A 132 0.46 -6.74 -13.32
C ASN A 132 1.46 -6.48 -14.44
N ILE A 133 1.91 -7.54 -15.10
CA ILE A 133 2.79 -7.44 -16.26
C ILE A 133 2.19 -6.59 -17.39
N SER A 134 0.85 -6.57 -17.51
CA SER A 134 0.14 -5.78 -18.54
C SER A 134 0.30 -4.28 -18.38
N ASP A 135 0.62 -3.81 -17.17
CA ASP A 135 0.76 -2.38 -16.85
C ASP A 135 2.21 -1.89 -17.06
N GLY A 136 3.12 -2.80 -17.41
CA GLY A 136 4.54 -2.55 -17.60
C GLY A 136 5.37 -2.79 -16.33
N PRO A 137 6.67 -2.46 -16.36
CA PRO A 137 7.56 -2.69 -15.23
C PRO A 137 7.23 -1.79 -14.05
N ILE A 138 7.47 -2.30 -12.85
CA ILE A 138 7.37 -1.56 -11.59
C ILE A 138 8.34 -0.39 -11.63
N LYS A 139 7.81 0.80 -11.34
CA LYS A 139 8.60 2.03 -11.18
C LYS A 139 8.45 2.56 -9.77
N ILE A 140 9.59 2.80 -9.14
CA ILE A 140 9.68 3.43 -7.83
C ILE A 140 10.35 4.80 -7.95
N GLU A 141 9.80 5.78 -7.25
CA GLU A 141 10.38 7.11 -7.12
C GLU A 141 10.91 7.28 -5.71
N PHE A 142 12.12 7.83 -5.61
CA PHE A 142 12.75 8.18 -4.35
C PHE A 142 12.72 9.69 -4.17
N ASP A 143 12.42 10.11 -2.96
CA ASP A 143 12.51 11.50 -2.51
C ASP A 143 13.19 11.51 -1.13
N SER A 144 13.48 12.67 -0.56
CA SER A 144 14.12 12.74 0.76
C SER A 144 13.66 13.94 1.55
N TYR A 145 13.51 13.76 2.87
CA TYR A 145 13.26 14.85 3.80
C TYR A 145 14.04 14.64 5.10
N LEU A 146 14.13 15.69 5.91
CA LEU A 146 14.74 15.62 7.24
C LEU A 146 13.66 15.40 8.29
N LYS A 147 13.89 14.43 9.18
CA LYS A 147 13.09 14.20 10.40
C LYS A 147 14.06 14.24 11.59
N ASP A 148 13.86 15.18 12.51
CA ASP A 148 14.71 15.35 13.70
C ASP A 148 16.22 15.41 13.37
N ASP A 149 16.58 16.24 12.37
CA ASP A 149 17.93 16.38 11.80
C ASP A 149 18.54 15.11 11.18
N ARG A 150 17.71 14.09 10.91
CA ARG A 150 18.14 12.85 10.24
C ARG A 150 17.54 12.74 8.84
N PRO A 151 18.35 12.39 7.82
CA PRO A 151 17.86 12.17 6.46
C PRO A 151 17.00 10.90 6.39
N VAL A 152 15.82 11.03 5.81
CA VAL A 152 14.89 9.93 5.53
C VAL A 152 14.63 9.90 4.04
N VAL A 153 14.81 8.72 3.43
CA VAL A 153 14.48 8.50 2.02
C VAL A 153 13.03 8.01 1.92
N THR A 154 12.21 8.72 1.17
CA THR A 154 10.83 8.29 0.91
C THR A 154 10.77 7.41 -0.33
N VAL A 155 10.00 6.33 -0.26
CA VAL A 155 9.69 5.45 -1.39
C VAL A 155 8.25 5.69 -1.83
N ASN A 156 8.06 5.92 -3.13
CA ASN A 156 6.75 6.09 -3.75
C ASN A 156 6.58 5.11 -4.91
N PHE A 157 5.50 4.33 -4.84
CA PHE A 157 5.17 3.31 -5.83
C PHE A 157 4.29 3.87 -6.95
N LYS A 158 4.59 3.54 -8.21
CA LYS A 158 3.71 3.82 -9.35
C LYS A 158 3.01 2.55 -9.82
N GLY A 159 1.80 2.71 -10.36
CA GLY A 159 1.07 1.62 -10.99
C GLY A 159 0.55 0.56 -10.00
N LEU A 160 0.42 0.92 -8.72
CA LEU A 160 -0.12 0.04 -7.71
C LEU A 160 -1.63 -0.06 -7.86
N ASN A 161 -2.14 -1.24 -8.19
CA ASN A 161 -3.54 -1.48 -8.52
C ASN A 161 -4.10 -2.69 -7.78
N PRO A 162 -5.43 -2.78 -7.59
CA PRO A 162 -6.08 -4.02 -7.17
C PRO A 162 -5.78 -5.16 -8.16
N ARG A 163 -5.57 -6.36 -7.65
CA ARG A 163 -5.31 -7.55 -8.46
C ARG A 163 -6.44 -7.79 -9.44
N SER A 164 -6.10 -7.86 -10.72
CA SER A 164 -7.06 -8.17 -11.77
C SER A 164 -7.10 -9.68 -11.98
N TYR A 165 -8.27 -10.28 -11.80
CA TYR A 165 -8.52 -11.68 -12.16
C TYR A 165 -9.13 -11.67 -13.56
N ARG A 166 -8.30 -11.83 -14.58
CA ARG A 166 -8.76 -12.07 -15.96
C ARG A 166 -8.90 -13.54 -16.23
#